data_AF-A0A846ZSE7-F1
#
_entry.id   AF-A0A846ZSE7-F1
#
_cell.length_a   1.000
_cell.length_b   1.000
_cell.length_c   1.000
_cell.angle_alpha   90.00
_cell.angle_beta   90.00
_cell.angle_gamma   90.00
#
_symmetry.space_group_name_H-M   'P 1'
#
loop_
_entity.id
_entity.type
_entity.pdbx_description
1 polymer ?
#
loop_
_entity_poly.entity_id
_entity_poly.type
_entity_poly.pdbx_seq_one_letter_code
_entity_poly.pdbx_strand_id
1 'polypeptide(L)'
;MKNQKFFIVKGKNPNEIAYYEYDKIKGYNLTPKNNVKIPDSININKVIIINPSLITKIVTKKIKRRFDYLLNFLSNMYESDDENPEGLMAALTEIEKIRQELLNKNRHLLDKKEVDLTEKKLAILENEAKLRLFMHKEEKITTKEEGKRR
;
A
#
# COMPACT_ATOMS: atom_id res chain seq x y z
N MET A 1 31.54 -27.78 3.21
CA MET A 1 30.62 -27.59 2.05
C MET A 1 31.26 -26.59 1.09
N LYS A 2 31.41 -26.92 -0.20
CA LYS A 2 32.00 -25.99 -1.19
C LYS A 2 30.99 -24.89 -1.52
N ASN A 3 31.40 -23.63 -1.40
CA ASN A 3 30.63 -22.46 -1.84
C ASN A 3 30.55 -22.46 -3.37
N GLN A 4 29.50 -23.05 -3.94
CA GLN A 4 29.22 -22.99 -5.37
C GLN A 4 28.55 -21.65 -5.70
N LYS A 5 29.10 -20.93 -6.66
CA LYS A 5 28.53 -19.70 -7.22
C LYS A 5 28.06 -19.99 -8.65
N PHE A 6 26.87 -19.53 -9.02
CA PHE A 6 26.28 -19.74 -10.34
C PHE A 6 26.23 -18.41 -11.11
N PHE A 7 26.45 -18.47 -12.42
CA PHE A 7 26.33 -17.33 -13.33
C PHE A 7 25.39 -17.71 -14.48
N ILE A 8 24.59 -16.75 -14.96
CA ILE A 8 23.69 -16.97 -16.09
C ILE A 8 24.45 -16.62 -17.38
N VAL A 9 24.57 -17.59 -18.28
CA VAL A 9 25.20 -17.43 -19.60
C VAL A 9 24.09 -17.40 -20.65
N LYS A 10 24.07 -16.37 -21.51
CA LYS A 10 23.06 -16.25 -22.57
C LYS A 10 23.52 -17.06 -23.80
N GLY A 11 23.26 -18.36 -23.79
CA GLY A 11 23.57 -19.25 -24.91
C GLY A 11 24.47 -20.43 -24.51
N LYS A 12 24.78 -21.31 -25.48
CA LYS A 12 25.65 -22.48 -25.25
C LYS A 12 27.15 -22.13 -25.25
N ASN A 13 27.53 -20.87 -25.49
CA ASN A 13 28.92 -20.44 -25.53
C ASN A 13 29.41 -20.04 -24.12
N PRO A 14 30.26 -20.85 -23.46
CA PRO A 14 30.74 -20.57 -22.11
C PRO A 14 31.68 -19.34 -22.03
N ASN A 15 32.14 -18.81 -23.18
CA ASN A 15 33.04 -17.66 -23.26
C ASN A 15 32.32 -16.30 -23.29
N GLU A 16 30.99 -16.26 -23.36
CA GLU A 16 30.23 -15.00 -23.25
C GLU A 16 29.82 -14.76 -21.80
N ILE A 17 30.63 -13.96 -21.08
CA ILE A 17 30.25 -13.48 -19.75
C ILE A 17 29.27 -12.32 -19.94
N ALA A 18 27.97 -12.58 -19.73
CA ALA A 18 26.95 -11.55 -19.71
C ALA A 18 27.01 -10.80 -18.37
N TYR A 19 27.60 -9.60 -18.38
CA TYR A 19 27.54 -8.69 -17.23
C TYR A 19 26.18 -8.00 -17.18
N TYR A 20 25.44 -8.25 -16.11
CA TYR A 20 24.25 -7.47 -15.76
C TYR A 20 24.59 -6.52 -14.62
N GLU A 21 24.45 -5.23 -14.84
CA GLU A 21 24.54 -4.23 -13.78
C GLU A 21 23.26 -4.26 -12.93
N TYR A 22 23.16 -5.23 -12.02
CA TYR A 22 21.98 -5.47 -11.19
C TYR A 22 21.53 -4.24 -10.39
N ASP A 23 22.46 -3.36 -10.03
CA ASP A 23 22.18 -2.12 -9.30
C ASP A 23 21.55 -1.03 -10.17
N LYS A 24 21.70 -1.12 -11.49
CA LYS A 24 21.14 -0.15 -12.45
C LYS A 24 19.84 -0.63 -13.10
N ILE A 25 19.33 -1.80 -12.73
CA ILE A 25 18.05 -2.32 -13.23
C ILE A 25 16.92 -1.46 -12.65
N LYS A 26 16.36 -0.59 -13.50
CA LYS A 26 15.14 0.16 -13.18
C LYS A 26 13.94 -0.79 -13.21
N GLY A 27 13.24 -0.91 -12.10
CA GLY A 27 12.08 -1.79 -11.98
C GLY A 27 11.39 -1.65 -10.62
N TYR A 28 10.34 -2.43 -10.41
CA TYR A 28 9.60 -2.46 -9.16
C TYR A 28 10.26 -3.42 -8.17
N ASN A 29 10.79 -2.87 -7.07
CA ASN A 29 11.40 -3.65 -6.00
C ASN A 29 10.31 -4.31 -5.15
N LEU A 30 10.35 -5.64 -5.07
CA LEU A 30 9.57 -6.43 -4.14
C LEU A 30 10.47 -6.88 -2.99
N THR A 31 9.95 -6.71 -1.77
CA THR A 31 10.56 -7.27 -0.57
C THR A 31 10.02 -8.69 -0.38
N PRO A 32 10.83 -9.74 -0.58
CA PRO A 32 10.41 -11.12 -0.31
C PRO A 32 10.13 -11.34 1.17
N LYS A 33 9.27 -12.32 1.48
CA LYS A 33 9.02 -12.73 2.87
C LYS A 33 10.17 -13.62 3.33
N ASN A 34 11.09 -13.06 4.11
CA ASN A 34 12.30 -13.73 4.56
C ASN A 34 12.09 -14.77 5.68
N ASN A 35 10.87 -14.88 6.23
CA ASN A 35 10.56 -15.77 7.35
C ASN A 35 10.03 -17.14 6.92
N VAL A 36 10.02 -17.44 5.62
CA VAL A 36 9.52 -18.71 5.09
C VAL A 36 10.66 -19.74 5.12
N LYS A 37 10.74 -20.51 6.20
CA LYS A 37 11.73 -21.60 6.35
C LYS A 37 11.24 -22.85 5.63
N ILE A 38 11.38 -22.87 4.30
CA ILE A 38 11.17 -24.09 3.51
C ILE A 38 12.53 -24.83 3.43
N PRO A 39 12.61 -26.13 3.79
CA PRO A 39 13.82 -26.93 3.60
C PRO A 39 14.29 -26.85 2.14
N ASP A 40 15.60 -26.73 1.92
CA ASP A 40 16.21 -26.61 0.60
C ASP A 40 15.73 -25.40 -0.26
N SER A 41 15.18 -24.36 0.38
CA SER A 41 14.75 -23.15 -0.33
C SER A 41 15.87 -22.14 -0.55
N ILE A 42 15.76 -21.39 -1.64
CA ILE A 42 16.67 -20.31 -1.99
C ILE A 42 16.33 -19.09 -1.13
N ASN A 43 17.32 -18.58 -0.39
CA ASN A 43 17.20 -17.30 0.30
C ASN A 43 17.29 -16.15 -0.72
N ILE A 44 16.16 -15.50 -0.96
CA ILE A 44 16.06 -14.37 -1.88
C ILE A 44 16.10 -13.08 -1.08
N ASN A 45 17.13 -12.25 -1.30
CA ASN A 45 17.26 -10.96 -0.60
C ASN A 45 16.55 -9.80 -1.31
N LYS A 46 16.42 -9.87 -2.65
CA LYS A 46 15.83 -8.81 -3.48
C LYS A 46 15.15 -9.41 -4.70
N VAL A 47 13.96 -8.92 -5.01
CA VAL A 47 13.25 -9.24 -6.27
C VAL A 47 12.97 -7.93 -6.99
N ILE A 48 13.36 -7.83 -8.26
CA ILE A 48 13.07 -6.66 -9.10
C ILE A 48 12.22 -7.12 -10.28
N ILE A 49 11.02 -6.56 -10.40
CA ILE A 49 10.15 -6.79 -11.56
C ILE A 49 10.43 -5.71 -12.59
N ILE A 50 10.75 -6.14 -13.81
CA ILE A 50 11.08 -5.25 -14.94
C ILE A 50 9.96 -5.18 -15.99
N ASN A 51 9.02 -6.14 -16.01
CA ASN A 51 7.93 -6.16 -16.97
C ASN A 51 6.88 -5.08 -16.61
N PRO A 52 6.67 -4.05 -17.44
CA PRO A 52 5.78 -2.94 -17.11
C PRO A 52 4.34 -3.38 -16.84
N SER A 53 3.79 -4.30 -17.66
CA SER A 53 2.42 -4.81 -17.48
C SER A 53 2.25 -5.55 -16.16
N LEU A 54 3.26 -6.33 -15.75
CA LEU A 54 3.23 -7.03 -14.47
C LEU A 54 3.36 -6.05 -13.30
N ILE A 55 4.21 -5.03 -13.42
CA ILE A 55 4.35 -3.97 -12.42
C ILE A 55 3.00 -3.28 -12.20
N THR A 56 2.34 -2.81 -13.27
CA THR A 56 1.01 -2.18 -13.19
C THR A 56 0.02 -3.09 -12.46
N LYS A 57 -0.11 -4.36 -12.88
CA LYS A 57 -1.04 -5.31 -12.25
C LYS A 57 -0.78 -5.50 -10.75
N ILE A 58 0.48 -5.61 -10.35
CA ILE A 58 0.86 -5.80 -8.94
C ILE A 58 0.55 -4.56 -8.12
N VAL A 59 0.92 -3.39 -8.63
CA VAL A 59 0.67 -2.12 -7.96
C VAL A 59 -0.84 -1.87 -7.84
N THR A 60 -1.62 -2.01 -8.91
CA THR A 60 -3.08 -1.86 -8.88
C THR A 60 -3.70 -2.83 -7.87
N LYS A 61 -3.27 -4.10 -7.86
CA LYS A 61 -3.76 -5.10 -6.89
C LYS A 61 -3.41 -4.73 -5.44
N LYS A 62 -2.23 -4.16 -5.20
CA LYS A 62 -1.80 -3.72 -3.87
C LYS A 62 -2.65 -2.55 -3.37
N ILE A 63 -2.87 -1.55 -4.21
CA ILE A 63 -3.69 -0.38 -3.89
C ILE A 63 -5.13 -0.81 -3.62
N LYS A 64 -5.70 -1.65 -4.51
CA LYS A 64 -7.06 -2.19 -4.33
C LYS A 64 -7.22 -2.90 -2.99
N ARG A 65 -6.29 -3.78 -2.62
CA ARG A 65 -6.34 -4.48 -1.33
C ARG A 65 -6.33 -3.53 -0.13
N ARG A 66 -5.55 -2.46 -0.16
CA ARG A 66 -5.52 -1.45 0.91
C ARG A 66 -6.81 -0.65 0.96
N PHE A 67 -7.35 -0.30 -0.21
CA PHE A 67 -8.64 0.37 -0.30
C PHE A 67 -9.77 -0.50 0.25
N ASP A 68 -9.84 -1.79 -0.14
CA ASP A 68 -10.84 -2.73 0.36
C ASP A 68 -10.73 -2.91 1.89
N TYR A 69 -9.49 -2.94 2.43
CA TYR A 69 -9.26 -3.00 3.87
C TYR A 69 -9.75 -1.74 4.59
N LEU A 70 -9.45 -0.55 4.06
CA LEU A 70 -9.94 0.72 4.60
C LEU A 70 -11.47 0.78 4.60
N LEU A 71 -12.10 0.29 3.52
CA LEU A 71 -13.55 0.29 3.38
C LEU A 71 -14.20 -0.62 4.43
N ASN A 72 -13.68 -1.84 4.61
CA ASN A 72 -14.13 -2.74 5.67
C ASN A 72 -13.88 -2.18 7.07
N PHE A 73 -12.73 -1.53 7.29
CA PHE A 73 -12.41 -0.90 8.57
C PHE A 73 -13.44 0.18 8.94
N LEU A 74 -13.76 1.06 7.98
CA LEU A 74 -14.77 2.10 8.16
C LEU A 74 -16.17 1.51 8.35
N SER A 75 -16.57 0.54 7.52
CA SER A 75 -17.87 -0.13 7.64
C SER A 75 -18.05 -0.77 9.01
N ASN A 76 -17.08 -1.54 9.49
CA ASN A 76 -17.15 -2.17 10.81
C ASN A 76 -17.26 -1.14 11.93
N MET A 77 -16.50 -0.05 11.85
CA MET A 77 -16.54 1.02 12.85
C MET A 77 -17.89 1.74 12.88
N TYR A 78 -18.54 1.90 11.72
CA TYR A 78 -19.85 2.54 11.64
C TYR A 78 -20.99 1.60 12.09
N GLU A 79 -20.82 0.29 11.96
CA GLU A 79 -21.82 -0.70 12.39
C GLU A 79 -21.75 -1.02 13.88
N SER A 80 -20.60 -0.82 14.54
CA SER A 80 -20.37 -1.31 15.90
C SER A 80 -20.78 -0.35 17.03
N ASP A 81 -21.40 0.81 16.76
CA ASP A 81 -21.62 1.95 17.70
C ASP A 81 -20.34 2.46 18.43
N ASP A 82 -19.20 1.76 18.28
CA ASP A 82 -17.85 2.11 18.72
C ASP A 82 -17.18 3.13 17.80
N GLU A 83 -17.95 4.10 17.31
CA GLU A 83 -17.40 5.19 16.52
C GLU A 83 -16.52 6.07 17.43
N ASN A 84 -15.20 5.84 17.37
CA ASN A 84 -14.22 6.59 18.14
C ASN A 84 -13.45 7.54 17.21
N PRO A 85 -13.29 8.83 17.59
CA PRO A 85 -12.38 9.78 16.95
C PRO A 85 -11.00 9.23 16.57
N GLU A 86 -10.40 8.34 17.37
CA GLU A 86 -9.10 7.73 17.07
C GLU A 86 -9.15 6.82 15.83
N GLY A 87 -10.22 6.04 15.68
CA GLY A 87 -10.45 5.19 14.50
C GLY A 87 -10.63 6.02 13.23
N LEU A 88 -11.41 7.10 13.31
CA LEU A 88 -11.57 8.07 12.22
C LEU A 88 -10.23 8.72 11.83
N MET A 89 -9.40 9.12 12.79
CA MET A 89 -8.06 9.66 12.51
C MET A 89 -7.13 8.62 11.87
N ALA A 90 -7.21 7.36 12.29
CA ALA A 90 -6.46 6.26 11.69
C ALA A 90 -6.88 6.04 10.23
N ALA A 91 -8.19 6.07 9.94
CA ALA A 91 -8.70 5.97 8.57
C ALA A 91 -8.23 7.14 7.70
N LEU A 92 -8.30 8.38 8.18
CA LEU A 92 -7.80 9.56 7.47
C LEU A 92 -6.30 9.45 7.16
N THR A 93 -5.51 8.93 8.11
CA THR A 93 -4.08 8.68 7.91
C THR A 93 -3.84 7.62 6.84
N GLU A 94 -4.64 6.55 6.81
CA GLU A 94 -4.53 5.50 5.80
C GLU A 94 -4.94 6.00 4.41
N ILE A 95 -5.99 6.82 4.31
CA ILE A 95 -6.39 7.50 3.07
C ILE A 95 -5.20 8.28 2.49
N GLU A 96 -4.56 9.12 3.30
CA GLU A 96 -3.44 9.93 2.83
C GLU A 96 -2.25 9.06 2.39
N LYS A 97 -1.97 7.96 3.10
CA LYS A 97 -0.93 7.01 2.66
C LYS A 97 -1.24 6.38 1.31
N ILE A 98 -2.49 6.02 1.03
CA ILE A 98 -2.89 5.46 -0.26
C ILE A 98 -2.74 6.52 -1.36
N ARG A 99 -3.17 7.77 -1.08
CA ARG A 99 -3.02 8.91 -1.99
C ARG A 99 -1.55 9.19 -2.33
N GLN A 100 -0.66 9.20 -1.35
CA GLN A 100 0.78 9.36 -1.57
C GLN A 100 1.37 8.21 -2.41
N GLU A 101 0.91 6.97 -2.22
CA GLU A 101 1.33 5.85 -3.08
C GLU A 101 0.84 5.99 -4.53
N LEU A 102 -0.36 6.54 -4.75
CA LEU A 102 -0.88 6.84 -6.08
C LEU A 102 -0.08 7.96 -6.78
N LEU A 103 0.23 9.04 -6.06
CA LEU A 103 0.83 10.26 -6.63
C LEU A 103 2.36 10.17 -6.83
N ASN A 104 3.09 9.48 -5.95
CA ASN A 104 4.55 9.52 -5.96
C ASN A 104 5.17 8.29 -6.64
N LYS A 105 5.00 7.10 -6.04
CA LYS A 105 5.76 5.90 -6.44
C LYS A 105 5.22 5.24 -7.71
N ASN A 106 3.94 5.41 -7.98
CA ASN A 106 3.23 4.57 -8.96
C ASN A 106 2.58 5.35 -10.11
N ARG A 107 2.62 6.69 -10.10
CA ARG A 107 1.90 7.51 -11.09
C ARG A 107 2.24 7.21 -12.54
N HIS A 108 3.51 6.91 -12.83
CA HIS A 108 3.98 6.56 -14.17
C HIS A 108 3.68 5.10 -14.56
N LEU A 109 3.21 4.28 -13.62
CA LEU A 109 2.97 2.85 -13.78
C LEU A 109 1.48 2.50 -13.83
N LEU A 110 0.60 3.46 -13.55
CA LEU A 110 -0.84 3.27 -13.41
C LEU A 110 -1.60 3.97 -14.52
N ASP A 111 -2.73 3.39 -14.92
CA ASP A 111 -3.66 4.06 -15.85
C ASP A 111 -4.25 5.29 -15.16
N LYS A 112 -4.15 6.45 -15.83
CA LYS A 112 -4.69 7.72 -15.36
C LYS A 112 -6.17 7.60 -14.96
N LYS A 113 -6.98 6.84 -15.72
CA LYS A 113 -8.40 6.65 -15.39
C LYS A 113 -8.59 5.91 -14.06
N GLU A 114 -7.78 4.89 -13.81
CA GLU A 114 -7.83 4.13 -12.55
C GLU A 114 -7.38 4.99 -11.37
N VAL A 115 -6.33 5.80 -11.55
CA VAL A 115 -5.85 6.74 -10.54
C VAL A 115 -6.92 7.77 -10.20
N ASP A 116 -7.50 8.42 -11.22
CA ASP A 116 -8.53 9.45 -11.04
C ASP A 116 -9.78 8.88 -10.36
N LEU A 117 -10.19 7.66 -10.72
CA LEU A 117 -11.32 6.98 -10.09
C LEU A 117 -11.02 6.63 -8.63
N THR A 118 -9.82 6.14 -8.32
CA THR A 118 -9.43 5.79 -6.95
C THR A 118 -9.35 7.03 -6.08
N GLU A 119 -8.80 8.13 -6.60
CA GLU A 119 -8.73 9.40 -5.88
C GLU A 119 -10.13 9.95 -5.55
N LYS A 120 -11.07 9.90 -6.49
CA LYS A 120 -12.46 10.29 -6.23
C LYS A 120 -13.10 9.46 -5.11
N LYS A 121 -12.85 8.15 -5.08
CA LYS A 121 -13.35 7.27 -4.02
C LYS A 121 -12.73 7.62 -2.66
N LEU A 122 -11.41 7.86 -2.62
CA LEU A 122 -10.73 8.30 -1.41
C LEU A 122 -11.26 9.63 -0.88
N ALA A 123 -11.52 10.61 -1.77
CA ALA A 123 -12.07 11.89 -1.39
C ALA A 123 -13.47 11.78 -0.76
N ILE A 124 -14.32 10.88 -1.28
CA ILE A 124 -15.64 10.60 -0.68
C ILE A 124 -15.47 10.05 0.76
N LEU A 125 -14.60 9.05 0.94
CA LEU A 125 -14.33 8.47 2.26
C LEU A 125 -13.73 9.49 3.23
N GLU A 126 -12.83 10.35 2.74
CA GLU A 126 -12.20 11.39 3.54
C GLU A 126 -13.20 12.42 4.04
N ASN A 127 -14.10 12.88 3.16
CA ASN A 127 -15.13 13.85 3.51
C ASN A 127 -16.08 13.29 4.56
N GLU A 128 -16.53 12.05 4.39
CA GLU A 128 -17.39 11.37 5.36
C GLU A 128 -16.71 11.24 6.73
N ALA A 129 -15.46 10.75 6.76
CA ALA A 129 -14.71 10.59 8.00
C ALA A 129 -14.45 11.94 8.71
N LYS A 130 -14.21 13.02 7.95
CA LYS A 130 -14.06 14.38 8.51
C LYS A 130 -15.36 14.94 9.08
N LEU A 131 -16.48 14.73 8.39
CA LEU A 131 -17.80 15.17 8.87
C LEU A 131 -18.15 14.51 10.20
N ARG A 132 -17.98 13.19 10.29
CA ARG A 132 -18.20 12.45 11.53
C ARG A 132 -17.30 12.88 12.68
N LEU A 133 -16.01 13.08 12.39
CA LEU A 133 -15.06 13.59 13.37
C LEU A 133 -15.45 15.00 13.88
N PHE A 134 -16.04 15.83 13.01
CA PHE A 134 -16.56 17.13 13.39
C PHE A 134 -17.78 17.00 14.31
N MET A 135 -18.74 16.13 13.98
CA MET A 135 -19.92 15.87 14.82
C MET A 135 -19.54 15.45 16.24
N HIS A 136 -18.58 14.52 16.39
CA HIS A 136 -18.06 14.13 17.69
C HIS A 136 -17.40 15.25 18.49
N LYS A 137 -16.81 16.25 17.81
CA LYS A 137 -16.23 17.41 18.49
C LYS A 137 -17.32 18.35 19.02
N GLU A 138 -18.39 18.55 18.26
CA GLU A 138 -19.50 19.41 18.69
C GLU A 138 -20.27 18.81 19.87
N GLU A 139 -20.55 17.50 19.85
CA GLU A 139 -21.19 16.78 20.97
C GLU A 139 -20.41 16.91 22.29
N LYS A 140 -19.08 16.92 22.22
CA LYS A 140 -18.21 17.12 23.40
C LYS A 140 -18.23 18.55 23.92
N ILE A 141 -18.52 19.54 23.08
CA ILE A 141 -18.58 20.95 23.48
C ILE A 141 -19.90 21.21 24.20
N THR A 142 -21.03 20.76 23.63
CA THR A 142 -22.36 20.94 24.22
C THR A 142 -22.50 20.28 25.58
N THR A 143 -22.04 19.02 25.72
CA THR A 143 -22.06 18.30 27.02
C THR A 143 -21.21 18.98 28.11
N LYS A 144 -20.09 19.61 27.75
CA LYS A 144 -19.27 20.38 28.71
C LYS A 144 -19.94 21.67 29.17
N GLU A 145 -20.72 22.32 28.33
CA GLU A 145 -21.45 23.54 28.69
C GLU A 145 -22.63 23.25 29.61
N GLU A 146 -23.33 22.14 29.41
CA GLU A 146 -24.43 21.70 30.29
C GLU A 146 -23.92 21.28 31.68
N GLY A 147 -22.78 20.58 31.75
CA GLY A 147 -22.17 20.17 33.01
C GLY A 147 -21.64 21.33 33.86
N LYS A 148 -21.38 22.51 33.28
CA LYS A 148 -20.98 23.73 34.00
C LYS A 148 -22.16 24.55 34.52
N ARG A 149 -23.39 24.26 34.07
CA ARG A 149 -24.62 24.98 34.45
C ARG A 149 -25.39 24.28 35.58
N ARG A 150 -24.91 23.13 36.06
CA ARG A 150 -25.40 22.42 37.25
C ARG A 150 -24.42 22.60 38.39
#